data_AF-A0A7R9Z3L1-F1
#
_entry.id   AF-A0A7R9Z3L1-F1
#
_cell.length_a   1.000
_cell.length_b   1.000
_cell.length_c   1.000
_cell.angle_alpha   90.00
_cell.angle_beta   90.00
_cell.angle_gamma   90.00
#
_symmetry.space_group_name_H-M   'P 1'
#
loop_
_entity.id
_entity.type
_entity.pdbx_description
1 polymer ?
#
loop_
_entity_poly.entity_id
_entity_poly.type
_entity_poly.pdbx_seq_one_letter_code
_entity_poly.pdbx_strand_id
1 'polypeptide(L)'
;GALEEERRLAAARHVKEEAEDAKAGLKVLDDERLKALDALLNKTELFSSFVTEQIEQTQVSPLADENDLAGEAGKGGKKGAKGKRGRTGEVKKALTPTQKMLPMMNVDMREYQLKGVKWLISLYNNGLNGILADQMGLGKTVQTIGFLSYLRCQGIKGPFLVVGPLSTLPNWINEFQRFCPDLPALMYHGTRQEREELRRTRLKNTTPLSDDFPVIVTSFEIIIADAKYLQRYNMKYLVVDEGHRLKNFNCRLVRELKTIPAENRLLLSGTPLQNNLGELWSLLNYVMPA
;
A
#
# COMPACT_ATOMS: atom_id res chain seq x y z
N GLY A 1 22.95 -44.95 -52.57
CA GLY A 1 24.18 -44.58 -53.31
C GLY A 1 24.92 -43.48 -52.58
N ALA A 2 26.21 -43.24 -52.84
CA ALA A 2 27.04 -42.27 -52.07
C ALA A 2 26.38 -40.89 -51.84
N LEU A 3 25.57 -40.44 -52.79
CA LEU A 3 24.74 -39.22 -52.70
C LEU A 3 23.65 -39.23 -51.60
N GLU A 4 23.07 -40.37 -51.26
CA GLU A 4 22.08 -40.47 -50.16
C GLU A 4 22.77 -40.44 -48.80
N GLU A 5 23.95 -41.03 -48.69
CA GLU A 5 24.74 -41.06 -47.46
C GLU A 5 25.28 -39.65 -47.14
N GLU A 6 25.74 -38.93 -48.15
CA GLU A 6 26.17 -37.54 -48.04
C GLU A 6 25.02 -36.60 -47.62
N ARG A 7 23.82 -36.76 -48.19
CA ARG A 7 22.61 -36.02 -47.76
C ARG A 7 22.22 -36.33 -46.31
N ARG A 8 22.36 -37.59 -45.88
CA ARG A 8 22.05 -38.01 -44.51
C ARG A 8 23.06 -37.43 -43.51
N LEU A 9 24.34 -37.40 -43.86
CA LEU A 9 25.39 -36.76 -43.06
C LEU A 9 25.22 -35.23 -42.97
N ALA A 10 24.82 -34.57 -44.06
CA ALA A 10 24.53 -33.13 -44.07
C ALA A 10 23.32 -32.79 -43.19
N ALA A 11 22.23 -33.56 -43.26
CA ALA A 11 21.06 -33.38 -42.40
C ALA A 11 21.39 -33.61 -40.91
N ALA A 12 22.21 -34.62 -40.61
CA ALA A 12 22.66 -34.89 -39.23
C ALA A 12 23.54 -33.76 -38.66
N ARG A 13 24.35 -33.10 -39.50
CA ARG A 13 25.14 -31.92 -39.08
C ARG A 13 24.25 -30.71 -38.78
N HIS A 14 23.27 -30.43 -39.63
CA HIS A 14 22.34 -29.31 -39.46
C HIS A 14 21.52 -29.43 -38.16
N VAL A 15 21.00 -30.62 -37.86
CA VAL A 15 20.27 -30.88 -36.59
C VAL A 15 21.17 -30.69 -35.37
N LYS A 16 22.47 -30.99 -35.51
CA LYS A 16 23.43 -30.85 -34.41
C LYS A 16 23.80 -29.38 -34.16
N GLU A 17 23.95 -28.58 -35.21
CA GLU A 17 24.13 -27.13 -35.11
C GLU A 17 22.90 -26.46 -34.47
N GLU A 18 21.68 -26.77 -34.93
CA GLU A 18 20.45 -26.22 -34.33
C GLU A 18 20.31 -26.57 -32.83
N ALA A 19 20.73 -27.77 -32.42
CA ALA A 19 20.70 -28.18 -31.02
C ALA A 19 21.76 -27.47 -30.16
N GLU A 20 22.92 -27.12 -30.74
CA GLU A 20 23.96 -26.35 -30.06
C GLU A 20 23.58 -24.87 -29.93
N ASP A 21 23.00 -24.27 -30.97
CA ASP A 21 22.48 -22.90 -30.94
C ASP A 21 21.31 -22.76 -29.95
N ALA A 22 20.41 -23.74 -29.88
CA ALA A 22 19.33 -23.76 -28.89
C ALA A 22 19.87 -23.84 -27.45
N LYS A 23 20.94 -24.62 -27.21
CA LYS A 23 21.61 -24.70 -25.91
C LYS A 23 22.36 -23.42 -25.55
N ALA A 24 23.00 -22.78 -26.53
CA ALA A 24 23.67 -21.50 -26.34
C ALA A 24 22.66 -20.39 -26.00
N GLY A 25 21.53 -20.32 -26.71
CA GLY A 25 20.44 -19.39 -26.41
C GLY A 25 19.86 -19.59 -25.01
N LEU A 26 19.68 -20.85 -24.57
CA LEU A 26 19.20 -21.16 -23.23
C LEU A 26 20.17 -20.71 -22.13
N LYS A 27 21.48 -20.90 -22.33
CA LYS A 27 22.52 -20.41 -21.41
C LYS A 27 22.56 -18.89 -21.32
N VAL A 28 22.44 -18.18 -22.44
CA VAL A 28 22.42 -16.71 -22.47
C VAL A 28 21.21 -16.16 -21.71
N LEU A 29 20.04 -16.79 -21.86
CA LEU A 29 18.82 -16.45 -21.12
C LEU A 29 18.97 -16.68 -19.60
N ASP A 30 19.66 -17.74 -19.19
CA ASP A 30 19.93 -17.99 -17.77
C ASP A 30 20.97 -17.01 -17.19
N ASP A 31 22.00 -16.64 -17.96
CA ASP A 31 23.00 -15.64 -17.57
C ASP A 31 22.41 -14.22 -17.47
N GLU A 32 21.50 -13.83 -18.37
CA GLU A 32 20.78 -12.56 -18.25
C GLU A 32 19.87 -12.53 -17.01
N ARG A 33 19.21 -13.64 -16.70
CA ARG A 33 18.40 -13.78 -15.48
C ARG A 33 19.26 -13.73 -14.21
N LEU A 34 20.42 -14.37 -14.23
CA LEU A 34 21.41 -14.32 -13.14
C LEU A 34 21.94 -12.89 -12.93
N LYS A 35 22.29 -12.18 -14.00
CA LYS A 35 22.70 -10.77 -13.92
C LYS A 35 21.60 -9.86 -13.39
N ALA A 36 20.34 -10.09 -13.79
CA ALA A 36 19.21 -9.36 -13.24
C ALA A 36 19.02 -9.64 -11.74
N LEU A 37 19.24 -10.90 -11.31
CA LEU A 37 19.23 -11.32 -9.91
C LEU A 37 20.36 -10.69 -9.10
N ASP A 38 21.58 -10.61 -9.63
CA ASP A 38 22.70 -9.96 -8.95
C ASP A 38 22.53 -8.44 -8.88
N ALA A 39 22.06 -7.81 -9.95
CA ALA A 39 21.73 -6.38 -9.95
C ALA A 39 20.68 -6.06 -8.88
N LEU A 40 19.77 -6.99 -8.61
CA LEU A 40 18.79 -6.86 -7.56
C LEU A 40 19.31 -7.12 -6.18
N LEU A 41 20.12 -8.14 -5.98
CA LEU A 41 20.71 -8.42 -4.69
C LEU A 41 21.57 -7.23 -4.27
N ASN A 42 22.33 -6.65 -5.19
CA ASN A 42 23.06 -5.39 -4.97
C ASN A 42 22.13 -4.21 -4.68
N LYS A 43 21.04 -4.04 -5.43
CA LYS A 43 20.02 -3.02 -5.11
C LYS A 43 19.35 -3.29 -3.76
N THR A 44 19.17 -4.55 -3.37
CA THR A 44 18.52 -4.98 -2.12
C THR A 44 19.46 -4.85 -0.94
N GLU A 45 20.78 -5.03 -1.10
CA GLU A 45 21.79 -4.73 -0.07
C GLU A 45 21.94 -3.22 0.13
N LEU A 46 21.98 -2.44 -0.95
CA LEU A 46 21.96 -0.97 -0.88
C LEU A 46 20.66 -0.46 -0.26
N PHE A 47 19.53 -1.08 -0.61
CA PHE A 47 18.25 -0.76 -0.03
C PHE A 47 18.15 -1.24 1.42
N SER A 48 18.71 -2.40 1.77
CA SER A 48 18.69 -2.93 3.14
C SER A 48 19.56 -2.08 4.05
N SER A 49 20.74 -1.67 3.60
CA SER A 49 21.60 -0.74 4.35
C SER A 49 20.93 0.62 4.52
N PHE A 50 20.37 1.18 3.45
CA PHE A 50 19.59 2.42 3.51
C PHE A 50 18.37 2.32 4.43
N VAL A 51 17.58 1.25 4.30
CA VAL A 51 16.39 1.01 5.13
C VAL A 51 16.79 0.76 6.58
N THR A 52 17.87 0.05 6.85
CA THR A 52 18.36 -0.18 8.21
C THR A 52 18.82 1.14 8.82
N GLU A 53 19.57 1.95 8.08
CA GLU A 53 20.03 3.27 8.51
C GLU A 53 18.85 4.24 8.74
N GLN A 54 17.83 4.23 7.89
CA GLN A 54 16.62 5.06 8.04
C GLN A 54 15.69 4.55 9.17
N ILE A 55 15.55 3.24 9.35
CA ILE A 55 14.78 2.64 10.45
C ILE A 55 15.48 2.90 11.78
N GLU A 56 16.80 2.79 11.86
CA GLU A 56 17.59 3.14 13.04
C GLU A 56 17.45 4.64 13.37
N GLN A 57 17.54 5.52 12.38
CA GLN A 57 17.28 6.96 12.57
C GLN A 57 15.85 7.24 13.08
N THR A 58 14.86 6.45 12.68
CA THR A 58 13.48 6.59 13.14
C THR A 58 13.27 6.01 14.55
N GLN A 59 14.01 4.97 14.94
CA GLN A 59 14.00 4.45 16.33
C GLN A 59 14.79 5.34 17.30
N VAL A 60 15.72 6.16 16.80
CA VAL A 60 16.58 7.06 17.58
C VAL A 60 16.06 8.50 17.59
N SER A 61 14.88 8.79 17.02
CA SER A 61 14.13 10.01 17.33
C SER A 61 13.12 9.69 18.44
N PRO A 62 13.49 9.76 19.74
CA PRO A 62 12.47 10.02 20.73
C PRO A 62 11.86 11.35 20.30
N LEU A 63 10.55 11.35 20.07
CA LEU A 63 9.76 12.56 19.92
C LEU A 63 10.27 13.59 20.92
N ALA A 64 11.03 14.56 20.42
CA ALA A 64 11.32 15.78 21.12
C ALA A 64 9.95 16.45 21.30
N ASP A 65 9.43 16.33 22.53
CA ASP A 65 8.64 17.32 23.27
C ASP A 65 7.73 16.60 24.27
N GLU A 66 8.34 16.05 25.33
CA GLU A 66 7.61 15.65 26.54
C GLU A 66 7.91 16.55 27.77
N ASN A 67 8.55 17.71 27.60
CA ASN A 67 8.99 18.52 28.75
C ASN A 67 8.60 20.02 28.80
N ASP A 68 7.73 20.54 27.93
CA ASP A 68 7.42 21.98 27.90
C ASP A 68 6.02 22.38 28.40
N LEU A 69 5.52 21.80 29.50
CA LEU A 69 4.33 22.31 30.20
C LEU A 69 4.38 22.26 31.75
N ALA A 70 5.57 22.24 32.35
CA ALA A 70 5.73 22.35 33.80
C ALA A 70 6.57 23.58 34.17
N GLY A 71 6.01 24.78 33.98
CA GLY A 71 6.64 26.01 34.44
C GLY A 71 5.63 27.16 34.52
N GLU A 72 5.58 27.78 35.70
CA GLU A 72 4.91 29.04 36.04
C GLU A 72 3.43 28.99 36.48
N ALA A 73 3.21 28.94 37.80
CA ALA A 73 2.29 29.86 38.48
C ALA A 73 2.55 29.91 40.01
N GLY A 74 3.35 30.91 40.39
CA GLY A 74 3.16 31.83 41.52
C GLY A 74 2.47 31.39 42.82
N LYS A 75 3.23 31.52 43.92
CA LYS A 75 2.74 31.77 45.28
C LYS A 75 1.69 32.90 45.32
N GLY A 76 0.61 32.72 46.10
CA GLY A 76 -0.19 33.83 46.61
C GLY A 76 -1.52 33.49 47.28
N GLY A 77 -1.63 33.72 48.60
CA GLY A 77 -2.82 34.34 49.21
C GLY A 77 -4.00 33.46 49.68
N LYS A 78 -4.14 33.34 51.01
CA LYS A 78 -5.39 33.00 51.71
C LYS A 78 -6.50 34.06 51.48
N LYS A 79 -7.75 33.64 51.30
CA LYS A 79 -8.97 33.99 52.11
C LYS A 79 -10.24 33.44 51.45
N GLY A 80 -11.17 32.95 52.26
CA GLY A 80 -12.30 32.12 51.80
C GLY A 80 -13.65 32.81 51.59
N ALA A 81 -14.66 32.04 51.19
CA ALA A 81 -16.08 32.17 51.53
C ALA A 81 -16.90 31.05 50.87
N LYS A 82 -17.92 30.57 51.59
CA LYS A 82 -18.93 29.57 51.20
C LYS A 82 -19.77 30.02 49.98
N GLY A 83 -20.17 29.07 49.12
CA GLY A 83 -21.27 29.30 48.17
C GLY A 83 -21.55 28.16 47.17
N LYS A 84 -22.56 27.34 47.48
CA LYS A 84 -23.46 26.56 46.60
C LYS A 84 -22.95 25.90 45.30
N ARG A 85 -22.96 24.55 45.37
CA ARG A 85 -23.36 23.53 44.37
C ARG A 85 -23.82 24.01 42.98
N GLY A 86 -23.21 23.40 41.96
CA GLY A 86 -23.77 23.27 40.62
C GLY A 86 -22.78 23.56 39.49
N ARG A 87 -21.65 22.84 39.42
CA ARG A 87 -20.77 22.87 38.25
C ARG A 87 -20.62 21.43 37.76
N THR A 88 -21.30 21.13 36.66
CA THR A 88 -21.02 19.98 35.79
C THR A 88 -19.55 20.04 35.43
N GLY A 89 -18.73 19.27 36.15
CA GLY A 89 -17.36 19.01 35.74
C GLY A 89 -17.42 18.15 34.49
N GLU A 90 -17.29 18.77 33.32
CA GLU A 90 -16.76 18.06 32.17
C GLU A 90 -15.38 17.57 32.57
N VAL A 91 -15.31 16.30 32.97
CA VAL A 91 -14.04 15.58 33.08
C VAL A 91 -13.46 15.64 31.67
N LYS A 92 -12.40 16.44 31.45
CA LYS A 92 -11.60 16.39 30.22
C LYS A 92 -11.08 14.97 30.10
N LYS A 93 -11.81 14.11 29.38
CA LYS A 93 -11.45 12.72 29.14
C LYS A 93 -10.09 12.75 28.44
N ALA A 94 -9.08 12.16 29.08
CA ALA A 94 -7.76 12.08 28.47
C ALA A 94 -7.89 11.41 27.10
N LEU A 95 -7.37 12.06 26.05
CA LEU A 95 -7.39 11.53 24.70
C LEU A 95 -6.66 10.18 24.67
N THR A 96 -7.27 9.20 24.01
CA THR A 96 -6.65 7.89 23.84
C THR A 96 -5.41 7.99 22.94
N PRO A 97 -4.47 7.04 23.00
CA PRO A 97 -3.31 7.03 22.09
C PRO A 97 -3.72 7.08 20.61
N THR A 98 -4.85 6.44 20.27
CA THR A 98 -5.42 6.49 18.92
C THR A 98 -5.88 7.89 18.56
N GLN A 99 -6.67 8.55 19.41
CA GLN A 99 -7.18 9.90 19.14
C GLN A 99 -6.07 10.95 19.03
N LYS A 100 -4.97 10.78 19.77
CA LYS A 100 -3.80 11.66 19.67
C LYS A 100 -3.11 11.54 18.32
N MET A 101 -2.98 10.32 17.80
CA MET A 101 -2.25 10.04 16.56
C MET A 101 -3.13 10.16 15.31
N LEU A 102 -4.40 9.76 15.41
CA LEU A 102 -5.36 9.59 14.32
C LEU A 102 -6.68 10.29 14.69
N PRO A 103 -6.75 11.62 14.62
CA PRO A 103 -7.89 12.38 15.13
C PRO A 103 -9.21 12.12 14.38
N MET A 104 -9.15 11.68 13.12
CA MET A 104 -10.34 11.33 12.32
C MET A 104 -10.91 9.94 12.65
N MET A 105 -10.23 9.14 13.47
CA MET A 105 -10.65 7.78 13.78
C MET A 105 -11.63 7.75 14.97
N ASN A 106 -12.78 7.12 14.76
CA ASN A 106 -13.84 6.96 15.78
C ASN A 106 -13.71 5.66 16.60
N VAL A 107 -12.62 4.92 16.44
CA VAL A 107 -12.39 3.64 17.13
C VAL A 107 -11.01 3.64 17.77
N ASP A 108 -10.95 3.13 19.00
CA ASP A 108 -9.70 2.88 19.70
C ASP A 108 -9.03 1.62 19.14
N MET A 109 -7.88 1.81 18.52
CA MET A 109 -7.04 0.73 18.01
C MET A 109 -6.29 0.03 19.15
N ARG A 110 -6.05 -1.28 18.98
CA ARG A 110 -5.16 -2.04 19.88
C ARG A 110 -3.72 -1.59 19.69
N GLU A 111 -2.88 -1.79 20.70
CA GLU A 111 -1.48 -1.32 20.67
C GLU A 111 -0.69 -1.86 19.46
N TYR A 112 -0.86 -3.14 19.11
CA TYR A 112 -0.20 -3.72 17.93
C TYR A 112 -0.70 -3.10 16.61
N GLN A 113 -1.97 -2.68 16.55
CA GLN A 113 -2.53 -2.01 15.37
C GLN A 113 -1.92 -0.62 15.23
N LEU A 114 -1.78 0.12 16.34
CA LEU A 114 -1.08 1.42 16.33
C LEU A 114 0.39 1.27 15.94
N LYS A 115 1.08 0.22 16.40
CA LYS A 115 2.44 -0.10 15.93
C LYS A 115 2.48 -0.35 14.43
N GLY A 116 1.52 -1.11 13.89
CA GLY A 116 1.36 -1.32 12.45
C GLY A 116 1.14 -0.03 11.67
N VAL A 117 0.28 0.87 12.16
CA VAL A 117 0.07 2.19 11.53
C VAL A 117 1.33 3.05 11.58
N LYS A 118 2.04 3.10 12.73
CA LYS A 118 3.32 3.82 12.84
C LYS A 118 4.35 3.30 11.85
N TRP A 119 4.42 1.99 11.69
CA TRP A 119 5.29 1.36 10.70
C TRP A 119 4.92 1.77 9.27
N LEU A 120 3.63 1.76 8.91
CA LEU A 120 3.17 2.24 7.59
C LEU A 120 3.52 3.72 7.34
N ILE A 121 3.41 4.58 8.36
CA ILE A 121 3.80 5.99 8.27
C ILE A 121 5.31 6.12 8.02
N SER A 122 6.13 5.34 8.74
CA SER A 122 7.57 5.32 8.51
C SER A 122 7.92 4.90 7.08
N LEU A 123 7.27 3.87 6.53
CA LEU A 123 7.47 3.49 5.12
C LEU A 123 7.14 4.65 4.17
N TYR A 124 5.98 5.29 4.38
CA TYR A 124 5.55 6.40 3.53
C TYR A 124 6.52 7.58 3.57
N ASN A 125 6.97 7.99 4.75
CA ASN A 125 7.93 9.10 4.90
C ASN A 125 9.27 8.81 4.22
N ASN A 126 9.65 7.54 4.13
CA ASN A 126 10.85 7.08 3.43
C ASN A 126 10.64 6.81 1.94
N GLY A 127 9.44 7.09 1.39
CA GLY A 127 9.10 6.81 -0.01
C GLY A 127 9.02 5.31 -0.33
N LEU A 128 8.89 4.46 0.69
CA LEU A 128 8.87 3.01 0.55
C LEU A 128 7.46 2.47 0.43
N ASN A 129 7.35 1.35 -0.28
CA ASN A 129 6.11 0.61 -0.42
C ASN A 129 6.05 -0.53 0.60
N GLY A 130 4.84 -0.91 0.99
CA GLY A 130 4.61 -1.77 2.16
C GLY A 130 3.96 -3.11 1.82
N ILE A 131 4.22 -4.11 2.65
CA ILE A 131 3.48 -5.38 2.67
C ILE A 131 3.02 -5.64 4.11
N LEU A 132 1.71 -5.54 4.35
CA LEU A 132 1.12 -5.88 5.63
C LEU A 132 0.68 -7.35 5.61
N ALA A 133 1.51 -8.21 6.17
CA ALA A 133 1.36 -9.67 6.17
C ALA A 133 0.79 -10.24 7.48
N ASP A 134 0.16 -9.41 8.31
CA ASP A 134 -0.47 -9.86 9.56
C ASP A 134 -1.48 -10.98 9.31
N GLN A 135 -1.56 -11.94 10.24
CA GLN A 135 -2.54 -13.03 10.19
C GLN A 135 -3.98 -12.49 10.03
N MET A 136 -4.83 -13.27 9.37
CA MET A 136 -6.25 -12.93 9.17
C MET A 136 -6.92 -12.65 10.53
N GLY A 137 -7.71 -11.56 10.59
CA GLY A 137 -8.40 -11.16 11.82
C GLY A 137 -7.67 -10.18 12.73
N LEU A 138 -6.39 -9.82 12.45
CA LEU A 138 -5.68 -8.77 13.23
C LEU A 138 -6.12 -7.34 12.89
N GLY A 139 -6.99 -7.15 11.90
CA GLY A 139 -7.52 -5.84 11.54
C GLY A 139 -6.60 -5.05 10.60
N LYS A 140 -6.09 -5.70 9.55
CA LYS A 140 -5.34 -5.02 8.47
C LYS A 140 -6.13 -3.88 7.86
N THR A 141 -7.44 -4.06 7.71
CA THR A 141 -8.36 -3.06 7.18
C THR A 141 -8.40 -1.81 8.07
N VAL A 142 -8.63 -1.95 9.38
CA VAL A 142 -8.63 -0.82 10.32
C VAL A 142 -7.27 -0.13 10.41
N GLN A 143 -6.15 -0.88 10.35
CA GLN A 143 -4.81 -0.29 10.27
C GLN A 143 -4.63 0.53 8.98
N THR A 144 -5.08 0.01 7.84
CA THR A 144 -4.99 0.71 6.55
C THR A 144 -5.85 1.99 6.55
N ILE A 145 -7.07 1.93 7.07
CA ILE A 145 -7.95 3.09 7.19
C ILE A 145 -7.31 4.14 8.09
N GLY A 146 -6.73 3.74 9.23
CA GLY A 146 -6.00 4.66 10.11
C GLY A 146 -4.79 5.30 9.44
N PHE A 147 -4.05 4.54 8.65
CA PHE A 147 -2.95 5.10 7.87
C PHE A 147 -3.44 6.12 6.83
N LEU A 148 -4.49 5.82 6.06
CA LEU A 148 -5.04 6.76 5.08
C LEU A 148 -5.64 8.02 5.74
N SER A 149 -6.25 7.88 6.92
CA SER A 149 -6.77 9.02 7.68
C SER A 149 -5.65 9.90 8.22
N TYR A 150 -4.53 9.31 8.65
CA TYR A 150 -3.31 10.06 8.99
C TYR A 150 -2.81 10.89 7.79
N LEU A 151 -2.69 10.28 6.60
CA LEU A 151 -2.27 11.01 5.39
C LEU A 151 -3.19 12.20 5.10
N ARG A 152 -4.51 12.01 5.25
CA ARG A 152 -5.50 13.10 5.06
C ARG A 152 -5.27 14.24 6.06
N CYS A 153 -5.00 13.92 7.33
CA CYS A 153 -4.69 14.93 8.36
C CYS A 153 -3.40 15.71 8.06
N GLN A 154 -2.43 15.08 7.39
CA GLN A 154 -1.19 15.73 6.94
C GLN A 154 -1.37 16.58 5.67
N GLY A 155 -2.61 16.75 5.19
CA GLY A 155 -2.93 17.54 4.00
C GLY A 155 -2.82 16.78 2.67
N ILE A 156 -2.57 15.47 2.70
CA ILE A 156 -2.53 14.63 1.49
C ILE A 156 -3.96 14.20 1.17
N LYS A 157 -4.59 14.92 0.23
CA LYS A 157 -6.01 14.77 -0.13
C LYS A 157 -6.32 13.53 -1.01
N GLY A 158 -5.30 12.73 -1.33
CA GLY A 158 -5.40 11.64 -2.30
C GLY A 158 -5.12 12.10 -3.73
N PRO A 159 -5.60 11.38 -4.75
CA PRO A 159 -6.58 10.28 -4.69
C PRO A 159 -5.97 8.99 -4.11
N PHE A 160 -6.78 8.26 -3.34
CA PHE A 160 -6.43 6.95 -2.76
C PHE A 160 -7.27 5.86 -3.42
N LEU A 161 -6.62 4.73 -3.74
CA LEU A 161 -7.26 3.58 -4.38
C LEU A 161 -7.09 2.33 -3.53
N VAL A 162 -8.19 1.64 -3.24
CA VAL A 162 -8.21 0.31 -2.60
C VAL A 162 -8.77 -0.68 -3.61
N VAL A 163 -8.02 -1.74 -3.88
CA VAL A 163 -8.38 -2.82 -4.79
C VAL A 163 -8.48 -4.12 -4.01
N GLY A 164 -9.56 -4.86 -4.16
CA GLY A 164 -9.70 -6.16 -3.49
C GLY A 164 -10.67 -7.11 -4.18
N PRO A 165 -10.93 -8.29 -3.61
CA PRO A 165 -12.00 -9.16 -4.07
C PRO A 165 -13.36 -8.46 -4.01
N LEU A 166 -14.23 -8.73 -4.99
CA LEU A 166 -15.58 -8.13 -5.01
C LEU A 166 -16.37 -8.37 -3.71
N SER A 167 -16.17 -9.53 -3.07
CA SER A 167 -16.82 -9.89 -1.81
C SER A 167 -16.36 -9.05 -0.61
N THR A 168 -15.18 -8.43 -0.64
CA THR A 168 -14.66 -7.64 0.48
C THR A 168 -14.99 -6.15 0.37
N LEU A 169 -15.36 -5.66 -0.83
CA LEU A 169 -15.62 -4.22 -1.03
C LEU A 169 -16.73 -3.67 -0.13
N PRO A 170 -17.89 -4.34 0.05
CA PRO A 170 -18.93 -3.84 0.96
C PRO A 170 -18.42 -3.72 2.41
N ASN A 171 -17.56 -4.65 2.84
CA ASN A 171 -16.92 -4.59 4.15
C ASN A 171 -16.00 -3.37 4.27
N TRP A 172 -15.16 -3.11 3.26
CA TRP A 172 -14.32 -1.91 3.22
C TRP A 172 -15.14 -0.63 3.37
N ILE A 173 -16.24 -0.49 2.61
CA ILE A 173 -17.12 0.69 2.69
C ILE A 173 -17.74 0.85 4.09
N ASN A 174 -18.25 -0.25 4.66
CA ASN A 174 -18.83 -0.24 6.00
C ASN A 174 -17.78 0.13 7.06
N GLU A 175 -16.56 -0.35 6.92
CA GLU A 175 -15.46 -0.03 7.83
C GLU A 175 -15.03 1.44 7.71
N PHE A 176 -14.95 2.02 6.51
CA PHE A 176 -14.71 3.46 6.35
C PHE A 176 -15.80 4.29 7.04
N GLN A 177 -17.08 3.97 6.80
CA GLN A 177 -18.21 4.66 7.42
C GLN A 177 -18.21 4.54 8.95
N ARG A 178 -17.85 3.36 9.47
CA ARG A 178 -17.82 3.10 10.91
C ARG A 178 -16.61 3.73 11.61
N PHE A 179 -15.43 3.62 11.01
CA PHE A 179 -14.16 3.94 11.66
C PHE A 179 -13.68 5.36 11.37
N CYS A 180 -13.98 5.92 10.19
CA CYS A 180 -13.47 7.21 9.76
C CYS A 180 -14.48 7.90 8.81
N PRO A 181 -15.67 8.33 9.30
CA PRO A 181 -16.73 8.89 8.46
C PRO A 181 -16.30 10.19 7.73
N ASP A 182 -15.36 10.94 8.30
CA ASP A 182 -14.79 12.15 7.69
C ASP A 182 -13.86 11.85 6.51
N LEU A 183 -13.51 10.58 6.29
CA LEU A 183 -12.80 10.11 5.10
C LEU A 183 -13.79 9.33 4.23
N PRO A 184 -14.53 10.00 3.33
CA PRO A 184 -15.55 9.34 2.53
C PRO A 184 -14.93 8.28 1.64
N ALA A 185 -15.58 7.12 1.55
CA ALA A 185 -15.21 6.04 0.63
C ALA A 185 -16.33 5.80 -0.38
N LEU A 186 -15.95 5.50 -1.62
CA LEU A 186 -16.88 5.27 -2.72
C LEU A 186 -16.59 3.93 -3.37
N MET A 187 -17.61 3.07 -3.41
CA MET A 187 -17.54 1.81 -4.14
C MET A 187 -17.67 2.08 -5.64
N TYR A 188 -16.58 1.83 -6.36
CA TYR A 188 -16.53 1.95 -7.81
C TYR A 188 -16.82 0.59 -8.44
N HIS A 189 -18.11 0.30 -8.61
CA HIS A 189 -18.61 -0.95 -9.18
C HIS A 189 -19.94 -0.69 -9.91
N GLY A 190 -20.45 -1.69 -10.63
CA GLY A 190 -21.74 -1.61 -11.35
C GLY A 190 -21.56 -1.75 -12.85
N THR A 191 -22.59 -1.39 -13.61
CA THR A 191 -22.59 -1.35 -15.06
C THR A 191 -21.66 -0.26 -15.60
N ARG A 192 -21.33 -0.32 -16.89
CA ARG A 192 -20.47 0.71 -17.53
C ARG A 192 -21.06 2.12 -17.42
N GLN A 193 -22.38 2.25 -17.53
CA GLN A 193 -23.11 3.52 -17.43
C GLN A 193 -23.06 4.08 -16.01
N GLU A 194 -23.31 3.25 -15.00
CA GLU A 194 -23.21 3.67 -13.59
C GLU A 194 -21.80 4.14 -13.26
N ARG A 195 -20.77 3.40 -13.69
CA ARG A 195 -19.37 3.78 -13.46
C ARG A 195 -18.99 5.07 -14.18
N GLU A 196 -19.54 5.31 -15.36
CA GLU A 196 -19.37 6.59 -16.07
C GLU A 196 -19.99 7.76 -15.32
N GLU A 197 -21.18 7.57 -14.78
CA GLU A 197 -21.84 8.57 -13.96
C GLU A 197 -21.07 8.86 -12.66
N LEU A 198 -20.52 7.83 -12.00
CA LEU A 198 -19.66 7.99 -10.83
C LEU A 198 -18.42 8.83 -11.15
N ARG A 199 -17.77 8.58 -12.31
CA ARG A 199 -16.63 9.40 -12.76
C ARG A 199 -17.01 10.85 -13.03
N ARG A 200 -18.19 11.08 -13.60
CA ARG A 200 -18.69 12.41 -13.95
C ARG A 200 -19.11 13.22 -12.73
N THR A 201 -19.67 12.58 -11.71
CA THR A 201 -20.30 13.27 -10.57
C THR A 201 -19.41 13.28 -9.33
N ARG A 202 -18.95 12.12 -8.88
CA ARG A 202 -18.29 11.94 -7.58
C ARG A 202 -16.76 11.86 -7.66
N LEU A 203 -16.21 11.40 -8.79
CA LEU A 203 -14.76 11.28 -9.00
C LEU A 203 -14.24 12.34 -9.98
N LYS A 204 -14.68 13.59 -9.85
CA LYS A 204 -14.18 14.65 -10.73
C LYS A 204 -12.70 14.91 -10.47
N ASN A 205 -11.86 14.58 -11.44
CA ASN A 205 -10.43 14.84 -11.40
C ASN A 205 -10.18 16.35 -11.58
N THR A 206 -10.09 17.06 -10.47
CA THR A 206 -9.87 18.51 -10.40
C THR A 206 -8.47 18.79 -9.87
N THR A 207 -7.85 19.90 -10.26
CA THR A 207 -6.54 20.31 -9.74
C THR A 207 -6.66 21.73 -9.19
N PRO A 208 -6.60 21.94 -7.86
CA PRO A 208 -6.38 20.94 -6.80
C PRO A 208 -7.57 20.01 -6.58
N LEU A 209 -7.30 18.81 -6.05
CA LEU A 209 -8.34 17.84 -5.67
C LEU A 209 -9.21 18.41 -4.54
N SER A 210 -10.51 18.14 -4.58
CA SER A 210 -11.44 18.52 -3.50
C SER A 210 -11.07 17.84 -2.18
N ASP A 211 -11.28 18.56 -1.06
CA ASP A 211 -11.12 18.02 0.29
C ASP A 211 -12.04 16.82 0.55
N ASP A 212 -13.20 16.77 -0.11
CA ASP A 212 -14.17 15.68 0.01
C ASP A 212 -13.95 14.56 -1.01
N PHE A 213 -12.82 14.56 -1.74
CA PHE A 213 -12.56 13.51 -2.73
C PHE A 213 -12.50 12.14 -2.04
N PRO A 214 -13.36 11.19 -2.44
CA PRO A 214 -13.49 9.94 -1.71
C PRO A 214 -12.35 8.96 -2.03
N VAL A 215 -12.08 8.06 -1.08
CA VAL A 215 -11.26 6.87 -1.34
C VAL A 215 -12.01 5.97 -2.33
N ILE A 216 -11.36 5.61 -3.42
CA ILE A 216 -11.94 4.74 -4.44
C ILE A 216 -11.75 3.29 -4.02
N VAL A 217 -12.83 2.54 -3.86
CA VAL A 217 -12.79 1.11 -3.51
C VAL A 217 -13.35 0.30 -4.68
N THR A 218 -12.56 -0.59 -5.27
CA THR A 218 -12.91 -1.30 -6.51
C THR A 218 -12.45 -2.76 -6.51
N SER A 219 -13.04 -3.57 -7.40
CA SER A 219 -12.64 -4.97 -7.56
C SER A 219 -11.52 -5.15 -8.59
N PHE A 220 -10.86 -6.31 -8.54
CA PHE A 220 -9.87 -6.72 -9.54
C PHE A 220 -10.44 -6.73 -10.97
N GLU A 221 -11.66 -7.21 -11.15
CA GLU A 221 -12.32 -7.30 -12.45
C GLU A 221 -12.55 -5.91 -13.05
N ILE A 222 -12.92 -4.94 -12.20
CA ILE A 222 -13.10 -3.56 -12.63
C ILE A 222 -11.77 -2.91 -12.97
N ILE A 223 -10.68 -3.19 -12.26
CA ILE A 223 -9.34 -2.73 -12.67
C ILE A 223 -9.03 -3.21 -14.08
N ILE A 224 -9.27 -4.49 -14.36
CA ILE A 224 -9.02 -5.07 -15.70
C ILE A 224 -9.87 -4.39 -16.79
N ALA A 225 -11.10 -3.99 -16.48
CA ALA A 225 -12.02 -3.38 -17.45
C ALA A 225 -11.79 -1.88 -17.65
N ASP A 226 -11.48 -1.15 -16.57
CA ASP A 226 -11.55 0.30 -16.49
C ASP A 226 -10.20 0.98 -16.19
N ALA A 227 -9.08 0.25 -16.22
CA ALA A 227 -7.74 0.79 -16.00
C ALA A 227 -7.48 2.08 -16.78
N LYS A 228 -7.85 2.13 -18.08
CA LYS A 228 -7.73 3.33 -18.94
C LYS A 228 -8.40 4.60 -18.39
N TYR A 229 -9.44 4.46 -17.57
CA TYR A 229 -10.10 5.59 -16.93
C TYR A 229 -9.43 5.94 -15.60
N LEU A 230 -9.01 4.92 -14.84
CA LEU A 230 -8.34 5.08 -13.56
C LEU A 230 -6.90 5.61 -13.68
N GLN A 231 -6.24 5.37 -14.81
CA GLN A 231 -4.93 5.94 -15.16
C GLN A 231 -4.90 7.48 -15.17
N ARG A 232 -6.06 8.14 -15.31
CA ARG A 232 -6.16 9.60 -15.33
C ARG A 232 -5.92 10.22 -13.95
N TYR A 233 -6.05 9.43 -12.88
CA TYR A 233 -5.82 9.88 -11.52
C TYR A 233 -4.40 9.50 -11.11
N ASN A 234 -3.59 10.49 -10.72
CA ASN A 234 -2.28 10.22 -10.14
C ASN A 234 -2.46 9.80 -8.69
N MET A 235 -2.52 8.49 -8.43
CA MET A 235 -2.82 7.98 -7.10
C MET A 235 -1.69 8.32 -6.13
N LYS A 236 -2.04 8.91 -4.99
CA LYS A 236 -1.07 9.11 -3.89
C LYS A 236 -0.75 7.80 -3.18
N TYR A 237 -1.76 6.93 -3.10
CA TYR A 237 -1.59 5.63 -2.45
C TYR A 237 -2.52 4.59 -3.10
N LEU A 238 -1.97 3.41 -3.38
CA LEU A 238 -2.70 2.27 -3.92
C LEU A 238 -2.55 1.06 -3.01
N VAL A 239 -3.66 0.63 -2.41
CA VAL A 239 -3.75 -0.55 -1.57
C VAL A 239 -4.31 -1.71 -2.37
N VAL A 240 -3.67 -2.88 -2.29
CA VAL A 240 -4.23 -4.13 -2.82
C VAL A 240 -4.47 -5.10 -1.67
N ASP A 241 -5.74 -5.40 -1.43
CA ASP A 241 -6.20 -6.40 -0.49
C ASP A 241 -6.11 -7.80 -1.10
N GLU A 242 -5.87 -8.81 -0.26
CA GLU A 242 -5.62 -10.19 -0.68
C GLU A 242 -4.55 -10.29 -1.79
N GLY A 243 -3.39 -9.66 -1.55
CA GLY A 243 -2.26 -9.57 -2.47
C GLY A 243 -1.74 -10.91 -2.99
N HIS A 244 -2.05 -12.03 -2.32
CA HIS A 244 -1.79 -13.38 -2.83
C HIS A 244 -2.44 -13.65 -4.21
N ARG A 245 -3.47 -12.87 -4.60
CA ARG A 245 -4.05 -12.91 -5.97
C ARG A 245 -3.10 -12.41 -7.06
N LEU A 246 -2.07 -11.64 -6.69
CA LEU A 246 -1.05 -11.12 -7.61
C LEU A 246 0.08 -12.11 -7.86
N LYS A 247 0.02 -13.34 -7.33
CA LYS A 247 1.05 -14.39 -7.48
C LYS A 247 1.53 -14.63 -8.91
N ASN A 248 0.67 -14.43 -9.92
CA ASN A 248 1.04 -14.60 -11.31
C ASN A 248 1.24 -13.24 -12.01
N PHE A 249 2.49 -12.86 -12.24
CA PHE A 249 2.88 -11.56 -12.82
C PHE A 249 2.49 -11.38 -14.27
N ASN A 250 2.34 -12.50 -14.97
CA ASN A 250 1.87 -12.51 -16.33
C ASN A 250 0.34 -12.40 -16.41
N CYS A 251 -0.36 -12.35 -15.27
CA CYS A 251 -1.80 -12.16 -15.28
C CYS A 251 -2.16 -10.75 -15.77
N ARG A 252 -3.31 -10.67 -16.45
CA ARG A 252 -3.85 -9.42 -16.97
C ARG A 252 -3.99 -8.35 -15.87
N LEU A 253 -4.39 -8.75 -14.66
CA LEU A 253 -4.55 -7.85 -13.53
C LEU A 253 -3.27 -7.07 -13.18
N VAL A 254 -2.11 -7.74 -13.05
CA VAL A 254 -0.85 -7.08 -12.71
C VAL A 254 -0.44 -6.08 -13.79
N ARG A 255 -0.63 -6.44 -15.07
CA ARG A 255 -0.34 -5.52 -16.18
C ARG A 255 -1.20 -4.25 -16.09
N GLU A 256 -2.50 -4.42 -15.89
CA GLU A 256 -3.43 -3.29 -15.78
C GLU A 256 -3.16 -2.44 -14.52
N LEU A 257 -2.86 -3.06 -13.37
CA LEU A 257 -2.48 -2.35 -12.14
C LEU A 257 -1.18 -1.54 -12.28
N LYS A 258 -0.23 -2.00 -13.10
CA LYS A 258 1.02 -1.27 -13.39
C LYS A 258 0.78 -0.02 -14.23
N THR A 259 -0.24 -0.02 -15.07
CA THR A 259 -0.56 1.16 -15.88
C THR A 259 -1.09 2.32 -15.04
N ILE A 260 -1.72 2.03 -13.89
CA ILE A 260 -2.25 3.06 -12.99
C ILE A 260 -1.08 3.71 -12.23
N PRO A 261 -0.87 5.03 -12.40
CA PRO A 261 0.19 5.74 -11.69
C PRO A 261 -0.14 5.81 -10.20
N ALA A 262 0.83 5.44 -9.37
CA ALA A 262 0.73 5.48 -7.91
C ALA A 262 2.09 5.83 -7.31
N GLU A 263 2.14 6.84 -6.45
CA GLU A 263 3.36 7.24 -5.73
C GLU A 263 3.81 6.14 -4.77
N ASN A 264 2.87 5.64 -3.96
CA ASN A 264 3.13 4.53 -3.05
C ASN A 264 2.08 3.43 -3.17
N ARG A 265 2.51 2.21 -2.84
CA ARG A 265 1.72 0.97 -2.92
C ARG A 265 1.82 0.17 -1.62
N LEU A 266 0.70 -0.41 -1.20
CA LEU A 266 0.59 -1.30 -0.05
C LEU A 266 -0.10 -2.59 -0.46
N LEU A 267 0.49 -3.72 -0.09
CA LEU A 267 -0.09 -5.04 -0.31
C LEU A 267 -0.52 -5.62 1.03
N LEU A 268 -1.78 -6.04 1.14
CA LEU A 268 -2.29 -6.73 2.33
C LEU A 268 -2.37 -8.23 2.03
N SER A 269 -1.76 -9.06 2.87
CA SER A 269 -1.89 -10.51 2.77
C SER A 269 -2.20 -11.12 4.12
N GLY A 270 -3.15 -12.06 4.16
CA GLY A 270 -3.39 -12.91 5.33
C GLY A 270 -2.62 -14.22 5.29
N THR A 271 -1.97 -14.53 4.17
CA THR A 271 -1.20 -15.76 3.98
C THR A 271 0.29 -15.44 3.92
N PRO A 272 1.15 -16.24 4.58
CA PRO A 272 2.58 -16.09 4.45
C PRO A 272 2.95 -16.23 2.97
N LEU A 273 3.75 -15.29 2.47
CA LEU A 273 4.32 -15.36 1.13
C LEU A 273 5.00 -16.72 1.00
N GLN A 274 4.59 -17.52 0.02
CA GLN A 274 5.25 -18.78 -0.22
C GLN A 274 6.66 -18.46 -0.74
N ASN A 275 7.68 -19.21 -0.30
CA ASN A 275 9.10 -19.04 -0.64
C ASN A 275 9.39 -19.29 -2.14
N ASN A 276 8.68 -18.62 -3.04
CA ASN A 276 8.99 -18.57 -4.44
C ASN A 276 9.67 -17.23 -4.71
N LEU A 277 10.96 -17.27 -5.08
CA LEU A 277 11.72 -16.09 -5.52
C LEU A 277 10.98 -15.31 -6.61
N GLY A 278 10.17 -15.97 -7.44
CA GLY A 278 9.31 -15.35 -8.45
C GLY A 278 8.04 -14.68 -7.92
N GLU A 279 7.64 -14.90 -6.66
CA GLU A 279 6.60 -14.14 -5.95
C GLU A 279 7.23 -12.94 -5.22
N LEU A 280 8.39 -13.16 -4.59
CA LEU A 280 9.14 -12.12 -3.89
C LEU A 280 9.65 -11.02 -4.84
N TRP A 281 10.27 -11.40 -5.97
CA TRP A 281 10.79 -10.51 -7.05
C TRP A 281 9.76 -9.55 -7.65
N SER A 282 8.53 -9.80 -7.29
CA SER A 282 7.38 -9.65 -8.12
C SER A 282 6.45 -8.72 -7.35
N LEU A 283 6.25 -9.00 -6.06
CA LEU A 283 5.94 -7.96 -5.09
C LEU A 283 7.00 -6.84 -5.11
N LEU A 284 8.30 -7.15 -5.15
CA LEU A 284 9.37 -6.13 -5.15
C LEU A 284 9.32 -5.20 -6.38
N ASN A 285 9.16 -5.75 -7.60
CA ASN A 285 9.00 -4.94 -8.82
C ASN A 285 7.70 -4.12 -8.88
N TYR A 286 6.65 -4.57 -8.19
CA TYR A 286 5.40 -3.80 -8.09
C TYR A 286 5.54 -2.64 -7.09
N VAL A 287 6.26 -2.91 -6.00
CA VAL A 287 6.60 -1.99 -4.90
C VAL A 287 7.72 -1.03 -5.30
N MET A 288 8.55 -1.32 -6.29
CA MET A 288 9.56 -0.40 -6.82
C MET A 288 9.56 -0.49 -8.35
N PRO A 289 8.70 0.25 -9.06
CA PRO A 289 8.89 0.43 -10.49
C PRO A 289 10.22 1.16 -10.70
N ALA A 290 11.11 0.55 -11.49
CA ALA A 290 12.41 1.11 -11.86
C ALA A 290 12.29 2.43 -12.63
#